data_AF-A0A7X7GI89-F1
#
_entry.id   AF-A0A7X7GI89-F1
#
_cell.length_a   1.000
_cell.length_b   1.000
_cell.length_c   1.000
_cell.angle_alpha   90.00
_cell.angle_beta   90.00
_cell.angle_gamma   90.00
#
_symmetry.space_group_name_H-M   'P 1'
#
loop_
_entity.id
_entity.type
_entity.pdbx_description
1 polymer ?
#
loop_
_entity_poly.entity_id
_entity_poly.type
_entity_poly.pdbx_seq_one_letter_code
_entity_poly.pdbx_strand_id
1 'polypeptide(L)'
;RGFLDELVDAALEDSVVTDDELDRLTRVATLLELPIQTVTSRTLAYRMTSGLLTLESGLRVCFTGDGAVDLNGRPVTREELEIACVTAGLEPVGSVTMKKCDLLVAVDPASLSGKAQNAHRYGTPIATAGAFLDALRHHRELSVVSVRSAGVASVCERCGDSWTASRRGRICKSCRTRSGTGRRHAAPRDTEQTAAVDPVQLITCVECSRPSELLQDQTLSDARCVNCC
;
A
#
# COMPACT_ATOMS: atom_id res chain seq x y z
N ARG A 1 -11.50 -16.74 4.92
CA ARG A 1 -11.60 -16.07 3.61
C ARG A 1 -12.75 -15.06 3.63
N GLY A 2 -14.01 -15.47 3.81
CA GLY A 2 -15.19 -14.57 3.87
C GLY A 2 -15.01 -13.26 4.64
N PHE A 3 -14.55 -13.31 5.91
CA PHE A 3 -14.29 -12.09 6.69
C PHE A 3 -13.29 -11.11 6.05
N LEU A 4 -12.18 -11.61 5.48
CA LEU A 4 -11.22 -10.74 4.77
C LEU A 4 -11.83 -10.20 3.48
N ASP A 5 -12.61 -11.02 2.77
CA ASP A 5 -13.25 -10.63 1.53
C ASP A 5 -14.25 -9.49 1.76
N GLU A 6 -15.04 -9.55 2.83
CA GLU A 6 -15.96 -8.48 3.26
C GLU A 6 -15.23 -7.18 3.62
N LEU A 7 -14.09 -7.27 4.33
CA LEU A 7 -13.28 -6.08 4.62
C LEU A 7 -12.67 -5.46 3.37
N VAL A 8 -12.25 -6.29 2.41
CA VAL A 8 -11.79 -5.79 1.11
C VAL A 8 -12.93 -5.13 0.37
N ASP A 9 -14.13 -5.73 0.35
CA ASP A 9 -15.31 -5.17 -0.31
C ASP A 9 -15.67 -3.79 0.25
N ALA A 10 -15.66 -3.66 1.59
CA ALA A 10 -15.90 -2.38 2.25
C ALA A 10 -14.83 -1.33 1.87
N ALA A 11 -13.56 -1.70 1.81
CA ALA A 11 -12.47 -0.80 1.42
C ALA A 11 -12.47 -0.44 -0.08
N LEU A 12 -13.28 -1.12 -0.90
CA LEU A 12 -13.42 -0.83 -2.33
C LEU A 12 -14.63 0.04 -2.66
N GLU A 13 -15.49 0.32 -1.67
CA GLU A 13 -16.78 1.01 -1.86
C GLU A 13 -16.62 2.42 -2.43
N ASP A 14 -15.57 3.15 -2.03
CA ASP A 14 -15.27 4.51 -2.49
C ASP A 14 -14.32 4.54 -3.70
N SER A 15 -13.96 3.37 -4.26
CA SER A 15 -12.99 3.21 -5.34
C SER A 15 -11.59 3.76 -5.05
N VAL A 16 -11.20 3.91 -3.78
CA VAL A 16 -9.88 4.38 -3.38
C VAL A 16 -9.39 3.56 -2.19
N VAL A 17 -8.24 2.88 -2.32
CA VAL A 17 -7.66 2.16 -1.17
C VAL A 17 -6.52 2.97 -0.58
N THR A 18 -6.73 3.56 0.59
CA THR A 18 -5.73 4.34 1.32
C THR A 18 -4.59 3.48 1.89
N ASP A 19 -3.47 4.11 2.25
CA ASP A 19 -2.34 3.43 2.89
C ASP A 19 -2.76 2.75 4.21
N ASP A 20 -3.64 3.39 4.98
CA ASP A 20 -4.16 2.86 6.24
C ASP A 20 -5.09 1.66 6.03
N GLU A 21 -5.95 1.68 5.00
CA GLU A 21 -6.79 0.54 4.66
C GLU A 21 -5.97 -0.65 4.19
N LEU A 22 -4.98 -0.43 3.31
CA LEU A 22 -4.09 -1.52 2.90
C LEU A 22 -3.30 -2.06 4.10
N ASP A 23 -2.82 -1.22 5.01
CA ASP A 23 -2.14 -1.64 6.24
C ASP A 23 -3.04 -2.55 7.08
N ARG A 24 -4.29 -2.13 7.33
CA ARG A 24 -5.28 -2.93 8.07
C ARG A 24 -5.57 -4.26 7.39
N LEU A 25 -5.87 -4.26 6.09
CA LEU A 25 -6.16 -5.47 5.32
C LEU A 25 -4.98 -6.44 5.31
N THR A 26 -3.76 -5.93 5.14
CA THR A 26 -2.52 -6.71 5.12
C THR A 26 -2.24 -7.35 6.48
N ARG A 27 -2.52 -6.64 7.58
CA ARG A 27 -2.43 -7.20 8.95
C ARG A 27 -3.44 -8.30 9.18
N VAL A 28 -4.71 -8.08 8.82
CA VAL A 28 -5.77 -9.10 8.94
C VAL A 28 -5.41 -10.34 8.12
N ALA A 29 -4.95 -10.18 6.88
CA ALA A 29 -4.49 -11.30 6.07
C ALA A 29 -3.36 -12.08 6.76
N THR A 30 -2.39 -11.38 7.36
CA THR A 30 -1.29 -12.02 8.08
C THR A 30 -1.76 -12.78 9.32
N LEU A 31 -2.68 -12.23 10.11
CA LEU A 31 -3.25 -12.88 11.29
C LEU A 31 -4.07 -14.13 10.93
N LEU A 32 -4.71 -14.12 9.76
CA LEU A 32 -5.46 -15.26 9.23
C LEU A 32 -4.58 -16.25 8.47
N GLU A 33 -3.26 -16.05 8.45
CA GLU A 33 -2.28 -16.84 7.68
C GLU A 33 -2.62 -16.94 6.18
N LEU A 34 -3.29 -15.91 5.65
CA LEU A 34 -3.66 -15.83 4.25
C LEU A 34 -2.53 -15.21 3.42
N PRO A 35 -2.34 -15.67 2.17
CA PRO A 35 -1.39 -15.04 1.26
C PRO A 35 -1.74 -13.57 1.05
N ILE A 36 -0.73 -12.69 1.13
CA ILE A 36 -0.94 -11.25 0.90
C ILE A 36 -1.52 -10.94 -0.48
N GLN A 37 -1.30 -11.85 -1.44
CA GLN A 37 -1.86 -11.79 -2.78
C GLN A 37 -3.39 -11.72 -2.78
N THR A 38 -4.07 -12.26 -1.76
CA THR A 38 -5.53 -12.17 -1.59
C THR A 38 -6.01 -10.73 -1.39
N VAL A 39 -5.19 -9.87 -0.79
CA VAL A 39 -5.49 -8.44 -0.64
C VAL A 39 -4.98 -7.66 -1.85
N THR A 40 -3.73 -7.86 -2.24
CA THR A 40 -3.11 -7.03 -3.28
C THR A 40 -3.77 -7.23 -4.64
N SER A 41 -4.26 -8.43 -4.97
CA SER A 41 -4.91 -8.66 -6.27
C SER A 41 -6.20 -7.85 -6.47
N ARG A 42 -6.89 -7.54 -5.37
CA ARG A 42 -8.17 -6.82 -5.39
C ARG A 42 -7.98 -5.32 -5.23
N THR A 43 -6.95 -4.90 -4.50
CA THR A 43 -6.73 -3.50 -4.11
C THR A 43 -5.78 -2.74 -5.02
N LEU A 44 -4.89 -3.42 -5.78
CA LEU A 44 -3.81 -2.78 -6.54
C LEU A 44 -4.29 -1.68 -7.50
N ALA A 45 -5.35 -1.95 -8.27
CA ALA A 45 -5.89 -1.01 -9.25
C ALA A 45 -6.38 0.30 -8.58
N TYR A 46 -6.94 0.20 -7.38
CA TYR A 46 -7.46 1.30 -6.58
C TYR A 46 -6.39 2.09 -5.82
N ARG A 47 -5.12 1.70 -6.00
CA ARG A 47 -3.94 2.35 -5.39
C ARG A 47 -3.03 3.01 -6.40
N MET A 48 -3.37 2.92 -7.67
CA MET A 48 -2.55 3.48 -8.73
C MET A 48 -2.64 4.99 -8.74
N THR A 49 -1.51 5.65 -8.85
CA THR A 49 -1.42 7.09 -9.08
C THR A 49 -0.77 7.31 -10.45
N SER A 50 -1.39 8.16 -11.26
CA SER A 50 -0.83 8.59 -12.55
C SER A 50 0.27 9.62 -12.35
N GLY A 51 1.25 9.61 -13.25
CA GLY A 51 2.35 10.56 -13.29
C GLY A 51 2.89 10.72 -14.71
N LEU A 52 3.87 11.60 -14.84
CA LEU A 52 4.60 11.85 -16.07
C LEU A 52 6.08 11.53 -15.87
N LEU A 53 6.70 10.94 -16.88
CA LEU A 53 8.12 10.58 -16.90
C LEU A 53 8.76 11.11 -18.18
N THR A 54 9.85 11.87 -18.05
CA THR A 54 10.66 12.26 -19.22
C THR A 54 11.57 11.10 -19.64
N LEU A 55 11.57 10.77 -20.94
CA LEU A 55 12.40 9.71 -21.51
C LEU A 55 13.78 10.26 -21.90
N GLU A 56 14.70 10.30 -20.93
CA GLU A 56 16.09 10.69 -21.12
C GLU A 56 16.98 9.51 -21.54
N SER A 57 18.03 9.79 -22.32
CA SER A 57 19.00 8.77 -22.72
C SER A 57 19.66 8.11 -21.50
N GLY A 58 19.86 6.79 -21.57
CA GLY A 58 20.41 5.98 -20.49
C GLY A 58 19.37 5.44 -19.48
N LEU A 59 18.10 5.82 -19.59
CA LEU A 59 17.03 5.20 -18.80
C LEU A 59 16.91 3.70 -19.11
N ARG A 60 16.78 2.89 -18.07
CA ARG A 60 16.69 1.42 -18.20
C ARG A 60 15.24 0.96 -18.22
N VAL A 61 14.84 0.32 -19.31
CA VAL A 61 13.44 -0.06 -19.57
C VAL A 61 13.32 -1.58 -19.58
N CYS A 62 12.42 -2.13 -18.77
CA CYS A 62 12.08 -3.55 -18.82
C CYS A 62 10.76 -3.75 -19.56
N PHE A 63 10.65 -4.82 -20.36
CA PHE A 63 9.41 -5.19 -21.05
C PHE A 63 8.80 -6.47 -20.46
N THR A 64 7.48 -6.53 -20.34
CA THR A 64 6.75 -7.70 -19.84
C THR A 64 5.37 -7.88 -20.47
N GLY A 65 4.88 -9.12 -20.47
CA GLY A 65 3.62 -9.52 -21.11
C GLY A 65 3.78 -9.82 -22.59
N ASP A 66 2.81 -10.55 -23.15
CA ASP A 66 2.68 -10.83 -24.57
C ASP A 66 1.38 -10.20 -25.07
N GLY A 67 1.32 -9.83 -26.35
CA GLY A 67 0.15 -9.13 -26.91
C GLY A 67 0.12 -7.63 -26.59
N ALA A 68 1.29 -6.99 -26.49
CA ALA A 68 1.37 -5.54 -26.45
C ALA A 68 0.80 -4.94 -27.74
N VAL A 69 0.17 -3.77 -27.63
CA VAL A 69 -0.39 -3.04 -28.76
C VAL A 69 0.04 -1.58 -28.71
N ASP A 70 0.10 -0.94 -29.88
CA ASP A 70 0.25 0.51 -29.99
C ASP A 70 -1.08 1.24 -29.75
N LEU A 71 -1.08 2.58 -29.79
CA LEU A 71 -2.29 3.38 -29.60
C LEU A 71 -3.36 3.17 -30.69
N ASN A 72 -2.99 2.61 -31.83
CA ASN A 72 -3.92 2.28 -32.93
C ASN A 72 -4.43 0.83 -32.82
N GLY A 73 -4.05 0.09 -31.78
CA GLY A 73 -4.41 -1.31 -31.59
C GLY A 73 -3.59 -2.29 -32.45
N ARG A 74 -2.50 -1.83 -33.09
CA ARG A 74 -1.60 -2.74 -33.83
C ARG A 74 -0.80 -3.56 -32.83
N PRO A 75 -0.73 -4.90 -32.96
CA PRO A 75 0.17 -5.71 -32.16
C PRO A 75 1.62 -5.25 -32.34
N VAL A 76 2.33 -5.18 -31.22
CA VAL A 76 3.75 -4.81 -31.17
C VAL A 76 4.52 -5.95 -30.50
N THR A 77 5.60 -6.38 -31.14
CA THR A 77 6.45 -7.43 -30.57
C THR A 77 7.44 -6.87 -29.55
N ARG A 78 8.01 -7.75 -28.72
CA ARG A 78 9.04 -7.36 -27.76
C ARG A 78 10.28 -6.81 -28.48
N GLU A 79 10.64 -7.40 -29.60
CA GLU A 79 11.78 -7.01 -30.43
C GLU A 79 11.58 -5.61 -31.01
N GLU A 80 10.38 -5.27 -31.49
CA GLU A 80 10.06 -3.91 -31.95
C GLU A 80 10.20 -2.87 -30.83
N LEU A 81 9.76 -3.20 -29.62
CA LEU A 81 9.90 -2.34 -28.45
C LEU A 81 11.36 -2.14 -28.04
N GLU A 82 12.16 -3.20 -28.05
CA GLU A 82 13.59 -3.14 -27.73
C GLU A 82 14.36 -2.32 -28.78
N ILE A 83 14.04 -2.49 -30.07
CA ILE A 83 14.63 -1.68 -31.15
C ILE A 83 14.27 -0.20 -30.97
N ALA A 84 13.00 0.12 -30.70
CA ALA A 84 12.56 1.50 -30.46
C ALA A 84 13.27 2.12 -29.24
N CYS A 85 13.41 1.33 -28.15
CA CYS A 85 14.12 1.71 -26.94
C CYS A 85 15.59 2.08 -27.22
N VAL A 86 16.33 1.19 -27.89
CA VAL A 86 17.74 1.42 -28.23
C VAL A 86 17.90 2.59 -29.19
N THR A 87 17.01 2.71 -30.19
CA THR A 87 17.04 3.81 -31.17
C THR A 87 16.85 5.17 -30.49
N ALA A 88 16.06 5.22 -29.41
CA ALA A 88 15.86 6.42 -28.61
C ALA A 88 16.99 6.70 -27.59
N GLY A 89 18.06 5.90 -27.58
CA GLY A 89 19.16 6.03 -26.63
C GLY A 89 18.83 5.55 -25.21
N LEU A 90 17.80 4.71 -25.06
CA LEU A 90 17.40 4.06 -23.81
C LEU A 90 18.00 2.64 -23.74
N GLU A 91 18.05 2.05 -22.55
CA GLU A 91 18.69 0.75 -22.31
C GLU A 91 17.66 -0.35 -21.98
N PRO A 92 17.43 -1.34 -22.87
CA PRO A 92 16.54 -2.46 -22.55
C PRO A 92 17.17 -3.38 -21.49
N VAL A 93 16.40 -3.74 -20.46
CA VAL A 93 16.83 -4.66 -19.38
C VAL A 93 15.89 -5.84 -19.21
N GLY A 94 16.45 -7.02 -18.94
CA GLY A 94 15.67 -8.26 -18.83
C GLY A 94 14.90 -8.44 -17.51
N SER A 95 15.20 -7.66 -16.47
CA SER A 95 14.65 -7.84 -15.13
C SER A 95 14.35 -6.54 -14.40
N VAL A 96 13.28 -6.54 -13.61
CA VAL A 96 12.90 -5.41 -12.75
C VAL A 96 13.63 -5.52 -11.41
N THR A 97 14.55 -4.60 -11.16
CA THR A 97 15.26 -4.49 -9.88
C THR A 97 15.33 -3.03 -9.45
N MET A 98 15.32 -2.79 -8.13
CA MET A 98 15.31 -1.43 -7.54
C MET A 98 16.43 -0.51 -8.06
N LYS A 99 17.59 -1.07 -8.47
CA LYS A 99 18.76 -0.29 -8.88
C LYS A 99 19.03 -0.30 -10.38
N LYS A 100 18.38 -1.17 -11.15
CA LYS A 100 18.71 -1.42 -12.57
C LYS A 100 17.51 -1.32 -13.52
N CYS A 101 16.39 -0.79 -13.05
CA CYS A 101 15.16 -0.68 -13.85
C CYS A 101 14.45 0.60 -13.44
N ASP A 102 14.40 1.55 -14.38
CA ASP A 102 13.83 2.87 -14.16
C ASP A 102 12.39 2.96 -14.67
N LEU A 103 12.01 2.11 -15.63
CA LEU A 103 10.67 2.01 -16.20
C LEU A 103 10.32 0.54 -16.53
N LEU A 104 9.10 0.13 -16.23
CA LEU A 104 8.51 -1.10 -16.74
C LEU A 104 7.47 -0.78 -17.82
N VAL A 105 7.56 -1.40 -18.98
CA VAL A 105 6.53 -1.38 -20.02
C VAL A 105 5.79 -2.71 -19.99
N ALA A 106 4.49 -2.66 -19.75
CA ALA A 106 3.61 -3.82 -19.60
C ALA A 106 2.37 -3.70 -20.48
N VAL A 107 1.72 -4.84 -20.78
CA VAL A 107 0.43 -4.87 -21.48
C VAL A 107 -0.66 -4.25 -20.60
N ASP A 108 -0.71 -4.67 -19.34
CA ASP A 108 -1.61 -4.15 -18.32
C ASP A 108 -0.77 -3.66 -17.12
N PRO A 109 -0.82 -2.36 -16.79
CA PRO A 109 -0.11 -1.83 -15.63
C PRO A 109 -0.58 -2.43 -14.29
N ALA A 110 -1.82 -2.92 -14.20
CA ALA A 110 -2.38 -3.61 -13.03
C ALA A 110 -2.06 -5.11 -12.98
N SER A 111 -1.25 -5.60 -13.91
CA SER A 111 -0.80 -6.98 -13.93
C SER A 111 -0.09 -7.39 -12.63
N LEU A 112 -0.33 -8.62 -12.20
CA LEU A 112 0.36 -9.24 -11.06
C LEU A 112 1.44 -10.21 -11.50
N SER A 113 2.03 -10.04 -12.70
CA SER A 113 3.20 -10.83 -13.11
C SER A 113 4.37 -10.61 -12.14
N GLY A 114 5.33 -11.54 -12.08
CA GLY A 114 6.50 -11.38 -11.20
C GLY A 114 7.29 -10.09 -11.43
N LYS A 115 7.35 -9.60 -12.68
CA LYS A 115 7.97 -8.32 -13.05
C LYS A 115 7.14 -7.13 -12.58
N ALA A 116 5.83 -7.16 -12.78
CA ALA A 116 4.93 -6.09 -12.33
C ALA A 116 4.86 -6.01 -10.80
N GLN A 117 4.77 -7.14 -10.10
CA GLN A 117 4.87 -7.20 -8.63
C GLN A 117 6.17 -6.57 -8.11
N ASN A 118 7.30 -6.84 -8.79
CA ASN A 118 8.57 -6.21 -8.44
C ASN A 118 8.56 -4.69 -8.72
N ALA A 119 7.96 -4.24 -9.83
CA ALA A 119 7.83 -2.82 -10.13
C ALA A 119 7.01 -2.10 -9.05
N HIS A 120 5.84 -2.64 -8.67
CA HIS A 120 5.04 -2.11 -7.58
C HIS A 120 5.78 -2.11 -6.24
N ARG A 121 6.53 -3.18 -5.94
CA ARG A 121 7.33 -3.28 -4.71
C ARG A 121 8.42 -2.22 -4.64
N TYR A 122 9.12 -1.97 -5.75
CA TYR A 122 10.24 -1.03 -5.80
C TYR A 122 9.80 0.41 -6.10
N GLY A 123 8.51 0.63 -6.40
CA GLY A 123 8.02 1.92 -6.87
C GLY A 123 8.50 2.28 -8.27
N THR A 124 8.92 1.27 -9.07
CA THR A 124 9.28 1.50 -10.47
C THR A 124 8.01 1.87 -11.24
N PRO A 125 7.98 3.01 -11.96
CA PRO A 125 6.84 3.41 -12.75
C PRO A 125 6.56 2.40 -13.87
N ILE A 126 5.28 2.26 -14.23
CA ILE A 126 4.79 1.32 -15.23
C ILE A 126 4.02 2.07 -16.31
N ALA A 127 4.32 1.79 -17.58
CA ALA A 127 3.60 2.33 -18.74
C ALA A 127 3.08 1.22 -19.64
N THR A 128 2.15 1.57 -20.53
CA THR A 128 1.73 0.69 -21.62
C THR A 128 2.68 0.82 -22.81
N ALA A 129 2.75 -0.21 -23.65
CA ALA A 129 3.53 -0.17 -24.89
C ALA A 129 3.09 0.95 -25.83
N GLY A 130 1.79 1.17 -25.98
CA GLY A 130 1.26 2.27 -26.79
C GLY A 130 1.68 3.64 -26.28
N ALA A 131 1.56 3.91 -24.98
CA ALA A 131 2.00 5.17 -24.40
C ALA A 131 3.51 5.37 -24.55
N PHE A 132 4.30 4.32 -24.36
CA PHE A 132 5.76 4.36 -24.54
C PHE A 132 6.16 4.72 -25.98
N LEU A 133 5.59 4.04 -26.97
CA LEU A 133 5.88 4.30 -28.38
C LEU A 133 5.42 5.70 -28.84
N ASP A 134 4.28 6.16 -28.33
CA ASP A 134 3.77 7.51 -28.61
C ASP A 134 4.71 8.59 -28.05
N ALA A 135 5.12 8.45 -26.79
CA ALA A 135 6.05 9.36 -26.13
C ALA A 135 7.39 9.44 -26.89
N LEU A 136 7.91 8.29 -27.34
CA LEU A 136 9.13 8.23 -28.15
C LEU A 136 8.98 8.93 -29.50
N ARG A 137 7.87 8.69 -30.21
CA ARG A 137 7.62 9.25 -31.54
C ARG A 137 7.47 10.77 -31.51
N HIS A 138 6.84 11.29 -30.47
CA HIS A 138 6.48 12.70 -30.36
C HIS A 138 7.40 13.50 -29.44
N HIS A 139 8.40 12.87 -28.84
CA HIS A 139 9.30 13.48 -27.85
C HIS A 139 8.54 14.16 -26.71
N ARG A 140 7.52 13.47 -26.18
CA ARG A 140 6.67 13.96 -25.09
C ARG A 140 6.98 13.23 -23.79
N GLU A 141 6.49 13.78 -22.69
CA GLU A 141 6.49 13.05 -21.42
C GLU A 141 5.60 11.81 -21.50
N LEU A 142 6.11 10.70 -20.97
CA LEU A 142 5.42 9.44 -20.91
C LEU A 142 4.43 9.42 -19.74
N SER A 143 3.17 9.09 -20.03
CA SER A 143 2.19 8.76 -18.99
C SER A 143 2.54 7.43 -18.33
N VAL A 144 2.72 7.46 -17.02
CA VAL A 144 3.06 6.30 -16.20
C VAL A 144 2.07 6.16 -15.05
N VAL A 145 1.96 4.95 -14.51
CA VAL A 145 1.34 4.69 -13.21
C VAL A 145 2.38 4.17 -12.23
N SER A 146 2.19 4.48 -10.96
CA SER A 146 2.94 3.89 -9.86
C SER A 146 1.98 3.48 -8.75
N VAL A 147 2.40 2.52 -7.94
CA VAL A 147 1.64 2.10 -6.76
C VAL A 147 2.36 2.60 -5.53
N ARG A 148 1.62 3.27 -4.64
CA ARG A 148 2.12 3.64 -3.31
C ARG A 148 2.38 2.35 -2.53
N SER A 149 3.65 2.02 -2.31
CA SER A 149 4.01 0.79 -1.61
C SER A 149 3.78 0.96 -0.11
N ALA A 150 2.87 0.19 0.47
CA ALA A 150 2.61 0.27 1.91
C ALA A 150 3.71 -0.35 2.78
N GLY A 151 4.67 -1.09 2.21
CA GLY A 151 5.62 -1.91 2.95
C GLY A 151 5.11 -3.35 3.15
N VAL A 152 5.70 -4.10 4.06
CA VAL A 152 5.37 -5.51 4.36
C VAL A 152 4.82 -5.60 5.79
N ALA A 153 3.56 -6.01 5.95
CA ALA A 153 3.05 -6.33 7.28
C ALA A 153 3.85 -7.49 7.88
N SER A 154 4.19 -7.33 9.14
CA SER A 154 4.93 -8.27 9.95
C SER A 154 4.19 -8.45 11.27
N VAL A 155 4.21 -9.66 11.80
CA VAL A 155 3.68 -10.00 13.12
C VAL A 155 4.85 -10.47 13.99
N CYS A 156 4.90 -10.01 15.23
CA CYS A 156 5.95 -10.37 16.15
C CYS A 156 5.73 -11.80 16.63
N GLU A 157 6.68 -12.70 16.35
CA GLU A 157 6.65 -14.09 16.85
C GLU A 157 6.73 -14.18 18.38
N ARG A 158 7.01 -13.08 19.08
CA ARG A 158 7.18 -13.04 20.54
C ARG A 158 5.97 -12.47 21.30
N CYS A 159 5.35 -11.41 20.80
CA CYS A 159 4.25 -10.74 21.50
C CYS A 159 2.97 -10.62 20.66
N GLY A 160 2.97 -11.03 19.39
CA GLY A 160 1.80 -10.89 18.51
C GLY A 160 1.59 -9.48 17.93
N ASP A 161 2.36 -8.46 18.35
CA ASP A 161 2.28 -7.12 17.76
C ASP A 161 2.44 -7.18 16.24
N SER A 162 1.53 -6.54 15.50
CA SER A 162 1.67 -6.35 14.07
C SER A 162 2.19 -4.95 13.74
N TRP A 163 2.94 -4.80 12.65
CA TRP A 163 3.35 -3.52 12.09
C TRP A 163 3.73 -3.68 10.63
N THR A 164 3.78 -2.58 9.89
CA THR A 164 4.26 -2.58 8.50
C THR A 164 5.67 -2.01 8.40
N ALA A 165 6.55 -2.70 7.68
CA ALA A 165 7.97 -2.37 7.57
C ALA A 165 8.50 -2.61 6.16
N SER A 166 9.62 -1.97 5.81
CA SER A 166 10.28 -2.16 4.51
C SER A 166 10.83 -3.58 4.28
N ARG A 167 10.98 -4.38 5.34
CA ARG A 167 11.42 -5.78 5.28
C ARG A 167 10.70 -6.61 6.34
N ARG A 168 10.49 -7.90 6.07
CA ARG A 168 9.96 -8.85 7.07
C ARG A 168 10.86 -8.85 8.30
N GLY A 169 10.28 -8.58 9.46
CA GLY A 169 10.94 -8.70 10.75
C GLY A 169 10.26 -9.75 11.62
N ARG A 170 11.02 -10.57 12.35
CA ARG A 170 10.45 -11.58 13.26
C ARG A 170 9.97 -10.98 14.58
N ILE A 171 10.45 -9.78 14.92
CA ILE A 171 10.30 -9.18 16.25
C ILE A 171 10.13 -7.64 16.17
N CYS A 172 9.18 -7.09 16.94
CA CYS A 172 8.86 -5.65 16.99
C CYS A 172 9.97 -4.80 17.67
N LYS A 173 9.90 -3.46 17.58
CA LYS A 173 10.89 -2.53 18.17
C LYS A 173 11.04 -2.73 19.70
N SER A 174 9.94 -2.90 20.42
CA SER A 174 9.94 -3.16 21.88
C SER A 174 10.64 -4.48 22.21
N CYS A 175 10.29 -5.55 21.51
CA CYS A 175 10.92 -6.85 21.74
C CYS A 175 12.39 -6.90 21.28
N ARG A 176 12.78 -6.10 20.27
CA ARG A 176 14.17 -5.95 19.79
C ARG A 176 15.05 -5.20 20.79
N THR A 177 14.56 -4.11 21.37
CA THR A 177 15.28 -3.36 22.42
C THR A 177 15.48 -4.24 23.66
N ARG A 178 14.46 -5.02 24.03
CA ARG A 178 14.54 -6.00 25.14
C ARG A 178 15.52 -7.15 24.92
N SER A 179 15.88 -7.49 23.68
CA SER A 179 16.87 -8.55 23.39
C SER A 179 18.33 -8.07 23.41
N GLY A 180 18.60 -6.76 23.28
CA GLY A 180 19.96 -6.21 23.29
C GLY A 180 20.55 -6.01 24.69
N THR A 181 19.69 -5.86 25.71
CA THR A 181 20.08 -5.80 27.11
C THR A 181 19.78 -7.15 27.75
N GLY A 182 20.81 -7.91 28.10
CA GLY A 182 20.69 -9.21 28.78
C GLY A 182 20.06 -9.08 30.18
N ARG A 183 18.74 -8.91 30.24
CA ARG A 183 17.91 -9.18 31.42
C ARG A 183 16.70 -9.97 30.97
N ARG A 184 16.72 -11.26 31.29
CA ARG A 184 15.53 -12.12 31.22
C ARG A 184 14.58 -11.63 32.30
N HIS A 185 13.46 -11.06 31.91
CA HIS A 185 12.31 -10.95 32.80
C HIS A 185 11.32 -12.04 32.44
N ALA A 186 10.75 -12.64 33.49
CA ALA A 186 9.64 -13.58 33.43
C ALA A 186 8.53 -13.06 32.51
N ALA A 187 7.85 -13.98 31.83
CA ALA A 187 6.64 -13.69 31.07
C ALA A 187 5.67 -12.89 31.95
N PRO A 188 5.12 -11.76 31.48
CA PRO A 188 3.87 -11.31 32.03
C PRO A 188 2.86 -12.42 31.73
N ARG A 189 2.27 -13.00 32.78
CA ARG A 189 1.03 -13.75 32.63
C ARG A 189 0.00 -12.78 32.08
N ASP A 190 -0.86 -13.29 31.21
CA ASP A 190 -2.05 -12.60 30.73
C ASP A 190 -2.76 -11.96 31.93
N THR A 191 -2.73 -10.64 31.93
CA THR A 191 -3.76 -9.85 32.61
C THR A 191 -4.48 -9.17 31.47
N GLU A 192 -5.56 -9.81 31.03
CA GLU A 192 -6.65 -9.10 30.41
C GLU A 192 -6.99 -7.90 31.30
N GLN A 193 -6.63 -6.72 30.81
CA GLN A 193 -7.24 -5.46 31.16
C GLN A 193 -6.95 -4.50 30.01
N THR A 194 -7.57 -4.80 28.87
CA THR A 194 -8.09 -3.73 28.04
C THR A 194 -9.05 -2.97 28.94
N ALA A 195 -8.65 -1.78 29.39
CA ALA A 195 -9.63 -0.81 29.85
C ALA A 195 -10.60 -0.63 28.68
N ALA A 196 -11.86 -1.01 28.89
CA ALA A 196 -12.93 -0.55 28.03
C ALA A 196 -12.82 0.98 28.02
N VAL A 197 -12.55 1.56 26.86
CA VAL A 197 -12.84 2.96 26.66
C VAL A 197 -14.36 3.02 26.64
N ASP A 198 -14.96 3.41 27.76
CA ASP A 198 -16.40 3.62 27.83
C ASP A 198 -16.81 4.56 26.69
N PRO A 199 -17.93 4.29 26.00
CA PRO A 199 -18.42 5.20 24.98
C PRO A 199 -18.68 6.55 25.66
N VAL A 200 -17.93 7.57 25.23
CA VAL A 200 -18.12 8.95 25.69
C VAL A 200 -19.57 9.34 25.39
N GLN A 201 -20.39 9.51 26.43
CA GLN A 201 -21.73 10.04 26.28
C GLN A 201 -21.64 11.55 26.11
N LEU A 202 -22.00 12.00 24.90
CA LEU A 202 -22.17 13.41 24.58
C LEU A 202 -23.51 13.91 25.15
N ILE A 203 -23.44 14.96 25.95
CA ILE A 203 -24.57 15.67 26.56
C ILE A 203 -24.61 17.11 26.08
N THR A 204 -25.74 17.78 26.28
CA THR A 204 -25.86 19.23 26.09
C THR A 204 -25.91 19.90 27.46
N CYS A 205 -24.96 20.82 27.73
CA CYS A 205 -24.89 21.49 29.03
C CYS A 205 -26.14 22.33 29.31
N VAL A 206 -26.72 22.18 30.50
CA VAL A 206 -27.95 22.91 30.90
C VAL A 206 -27.75 24.42 31.05
N GLU A 207 -26.52 24.89 31.29
CA GLU A 207 -26.21 26.31 31.55
C GLU A 207 -25.85 27.08 30.28
N CYS A 208 -25.01 26.50 29.41
CA CYS A 208 -24.49 27.19 28.21
C CYS A 208 -24.98 26.59 26.88
N SER A 209 -25.79 25.53 26.92
CA SER A 209 -26.34 24.82 25.75
C SER A 209 -25.31 24.30 24.75
N ARG A 210 -24.04 24.17 25.14
CA ARG A 210 -22.98 23.60 24.30
C ARG A 210 -22.88 22.08 24.48
N PRO A 211 -22.52 21.34 23.42
CA PRO A 211 -22.20 19.92 23.53
C PRO A 211 -20.95 19.73 24.41
N SER A 212 -21.00 18.75 25.30
CA SER A 212 -19.94 18.42 26.25
C SER A 212 -19.96 16.93 26.56
N GLU A 213 -18.88 16.40 27.10
CA GLU A 213 -18.80 15.04 27.61
C GLU A 213 -19.39 14.99 29.02
N LEU A 214 -20.13 13.91 29.35
CA LEU A 214 -20.67 13.68 30.69
C LEU A 214 -19.53 13.29 31.65
N LEU A 215 -19.35 14.06 32.73
CA LEU A 215 -18.37 13.75 33.78
C LEU A 215 -18.86 12.54 34.60
N GLN A 216 -17.94 11.67 35.02
CA GLN A 216 -18.19 10.34 35.60
C GLN A 216 -19.09 10.32 36.87
N ASP A 217 -19.35 11.48 37.49
CA ASP A 217 -20.13 11.61 38.73
C ASP A 217 -21.43 12.44 38.58
N GLN A 218 -21.90 12.71 37.35
CA GLN A 218 -23.12 13.51 37.11
C GLN A 218 -24.33 12.67 36.65
N THR A 219 -25.50 12.99 37.19
CA THR A 219 -26.78 12.47 36.65
C THR A 219 -27.21 13.28 35.44
N LEU A 220 -27.75 12.61 34.42
CA LEU A 220 -28.14 13.20 33.12
C LEU A 220 -29.07 14.42 33.22
N SER A 221 -29.83 14.57 34.32
CA SER A 221 -30.76 15.69 34.52
C SER A 221 -30.11 17.04 34.81
N ASP A 222 -28.88 17.07 35.34
CA ASP A 222 -28.24 18.29 35.87
C ASP A 222 -26.82 18.50 35.34
N ALA A 223 -26.49 17.89 34.20
CA ALA A 223 -25.12 17.81 33.74
C ALA A 223 -24.59 19.15 33.18
N ARG A 224 -23.47 19.60 33.74
CA ARG A 224 -22.79 20.87 33.40
C ARG A 224 -21.41 20.57 32.79
N CYS A 225 -20.99 21.37 31.81
CA CYS A 225 -19.65 21.23 31.24
C CYS A 225 -18.59 21.73 32.23
N VAL A 226 -17.33 21.32 32.05
CA VAL A 226 -16.20 21.71 32.92
C VAL A 226 -16.05 23.23 33.09
N ASN A 227 -16.44 24.03 32.10
CA ASN A 227 -16.36 25.49 32.17
C ASN A 227 -17.56 26.14 32.87
N CYS A 228 -18.62 25.38 33.19
CA CYS A 228 -19.82 25.84 33.89
C CYS A 228 -20.04 25.12 35.24
N CYS A 229 -19.16 24.18 35.59
CA CYS A 229 -19.09 23.53 36.90
C CYS A 229 -18.45 24.44 37.94
#